data_AF-A0A1V4RKR8-F1
#
_entry.id   AF-A0A1V4RKR8-F1
#
_cell.length_a   1.000
_cell.length_b   1.000
_cell.length_c   1.000
_cell.angle_alpha   90.00
_cell.angle_beta   90.00
_cell.angle_gamma   90.00
#
_symmetry.space_group_name_H-M   'P 1'
#
loop_
_entity.id
_entity.type
_entity.pdbx_description
1 polymer ?
#
loop_
_entity_poly.entity_id
_entity_poly.type
_entity_poly.pdbx_seq_one_letter_code
_entity_poly.pdbx_strand_id
1 'polypeptide(L)'
;MFSKITRRPVIITTHGGDVKTYPRERKIWKLLTVLALLKADKIVAVSNDLKKAIRELGVDVEKVEVIPNGVDITLFHPIANWLLQEGIWS
;
A
#
# COMPACT_ATOMS: atom_id res chain seq x y z
N MET A 1 -3.68 18.87 3.61
CA MET A 1 -3.29 20.06 4.40
C MET A 1 -1.90 20.48 3.98
N PHE A 2 -0.96 19.52 3.92
CA PHE A 2 0.35 19.68 3.28
C PHE A 2 0.28 20.26 1.86
N SER A 3 -0.52 19.68 0.95
CA SER A 3 -0.68 20.17 -0.45
C SER A 3 -1.11 21.65 -0.56
N LYS A 4 -2.02 22.10 0.31
CA LYS A 4 -2.48 23.50 0.34
C LYS A 4 -1.44 24.47 0.90
N ILE A 5 -0.58 24.00 1.80
CA ILE A 5 0.48 24.82 2.40
C ILE A 5 1.68 24.93 1.45
N THR A 6 2.07 23.81 0.82
CA THR A 6 3.26 23.75 -0.04
C THR A 6 2.97 24.05 -1.51
N ARG A 7 1.68 24.13 -1.91
CA ARG A 7 1.22 24.26 -3.31
C ARG A 7 1.82 23.20 -4.24
N ARG A 8 2.07 22.01 -3.71
CA ARG A 8 2.60 20.86 -4.47
C ARG A 8 1.61 19.69 -4.44
N PRO A 9 1.52 18.91 -5.54
CA PRO A 9 0.72 17.70 -5.55
C PRO A 9 1.26 16.70 -4.52
N VAL A 10 0.36 15.97 -3.87
CA VAL A 10 0.65 14.95 -2.88
C VAL A 10 0.14 13.59 -3.36
N ILE A 11 1.07 12.65 -3.45
CA ILE A 11 0.80 11.24 -3.75
C ILE A 11 1.00 10.44 -2.48
N ILE A 12 0.03 9.59 -2.12
CA ILE A 12 0.13 8.70 -0.95
C ILE A 12 0.23 7.25 -1.44
N THR A 13 1.29 6.55 -1.04
CA THR A 13 1.38 5.10 -1.20
C THR A 13 0.85 4.42 0.06
N THR A 14 -0.07 3.49 -0.10
CA THR A 14 -0.73 2.79 1.01
C THR A 14 -0.22 1.36 1.11
N HIS A 15 -0.01 0.92 2.34
CA HIS A 15 0.30 -0.47 2.68
C HIS A 15 -0.80 -1.07 3.57
N GLY A 16 -0.73 -2.39 3.78
CA GLY A 16 -1.79 -3.13 4.46
C GLY A 16 -2.17 -2.57 5.84
N GLY A 17 -1.17 -2.15 6.63
CA GLY A 17 -1.39 -1.58 7.97
C GLY A 17 -2.21 -0.29 7.94
N ASP A 18 -1.90 0.60 6.99
CA ASP A 18 -2.44 1.97 6.92
C ASP A 18 -3.95 2.03 6.72
N VAL A 19 -4.50 1.05 5.99
CA VAL A 19 -5.90 1.03 5.57
C VAL A 19 -6.68 -0.10 6.24
N LYS A 20 -6.07 -1.27 6.47
CA LYS A 20 -6.80 -2.43 6.99
C LYS A 20 -6.69 -2.56 8.52
N THR A 21 -5.54 -2.22 9.09
CA THR A 21 -5.24 -2.50 10.51
C THR A 21 -5.54 -1.30 11.41
N TYR A 22 -4.83 -0.18 11.24
CA TYR A 22 -4.98 0.99 12.12
C TYR A 22 -6.40 1.60 12.13
N PRO A 23 -7.14 1.65 11.01
CA PRO A 23 -8.52 2.15 11.01
C PRO A 23 -9.51 1.28 11.79
N ARG A 24 -9.19 0.01 12.05
CA ARG A 24 -10.03 -0.90 12.84
C ARG A 24 -9.71 -0.86 14.33
N GLU A 25 -8.48 -0.52 14.69
CA GLU A 25 -8.03 -0.48 16.08
C GLU A 25 -8.52 0.75 16.85
N ARG A 26 -8.49 1.94 16.22
CA ARG A 26 -9.00 3.17 16.86
C ARG A 26 -9.70 4.09 15.88
N LYS A 27 -10.83 4.65 16.31
CA LYS A 27 -11.62 5.62 15.52
C LYS A 27 -10.81 6.86 15.10
N ILE A 28 -9.87 7.29 15.94
CA ILE A 28 -9.00 8.45 15.64
C ILE A 28 -8.09 8.16 14.44
N TRP A 29 -7.52 6.95 14.33
CA TRP A 29 -6.66 6.55 13.22
C TRP A 29 -7.46 6.43 11.93
N LYS A 30 -8.67 5.84 12.00
CA LYS A 30 -9.59 5.82 10.87
C LYS A 30 -9.86 7.21 10.32
N LEU A 31 -10.17 8.16 11.21
CA LEU A 31 -10.47 9.54 10.80
C LEU A 31 -9.24 10.20 10.14
N LEU A 32 -8.05 10.05 10.73
CA LEU A 32 -6.82 10.62 10.17
C LEU A 32 -6.46 9.99 8.81
N THR A 33 -6.56 8.67 8.68
CA THR A 33 -6.35 7.96 7.41
C THR A 33 -7.31 8.47 6.34
N VAL A 34 -8.62 8.53 6.62
CA VAL A 34 -9.63 9.02 5.68
C VAL A 34 -9.34 10.46 5.27
N LEU A 35 -9.03 11.34 6.23
CA LEU A 35 -8.71 12.74 5.94
C LEU A 35 -7.45 12.91 5.09
N ALA A 36 -6.44 12.06 5.28
CA ALA A 36 -5.23 12.06 4.48
C ALA A 36 -5.54 11.61 3.04
N LEU A 37 -6.24 10.48 2.87
CA LEU A 37 -6.59 9.93 1.56
C LEU A 37 -7.50 10.86 0.77
N LEU A 38 -8.52 11.46 1.38
CA LEU A 38 -9.43 12.40 0.71
C LEU A 38 -8.70 13.64 0.17
N LYS A 39 -7.65 14.08 0.87
CA LYS A 39 -6.85 15.27 0.53
C LYS A 39 -5.69 14.99 -0.42
N ALA A 40 -5.42 13.72 -0.75
CA ALA A 40 -4.40 13.35 -1.72
C ALA A 40 -4.88 13.63 -3.15
N ASP A 41 -3.94 13.98 -4.02
CA ASP A 41 -4.18 14.18 -5.45
C ASP A 41 -4.23 12.82 -6.17
N LYS A 42 -3.33 11.91 -5.78
CA LYS A 42 -3.32 10.50 -6.21
C LYS A 42 -2.95 9.58 -5.06
N ILE A 43 -3.40 8.33 -5.16
CA ILE A 43 -3.15 7.28 -4.19
C ILE A 43 -2.62 6.05 -4.92
N VAL A 44 -1.53 5.49 -4.44
CA VAL A 44 -0.99 4.20 -4.91
C VAL A 44 -1.36 3.12 -3.90
N ALA A 45 -2.00 2.06 -4.38
CA ALA A 45 -2.32 0.88 -3.62
C ALA A 45 -1.47 -0.29 -4.09
N VAL A 46 -0.87 -1.05 -3.18
CA VAL A 46 -0.03 -2.21 -3.54
C VAL A 46 -0.83 -3.45 -3.95
N SER A 47 -2.17 -3.41 -3.85
CA SER A 47 -3.05 -4.49 -4.28
C SER A 47 -4.49 -4.03 -4.55
N ASN A 48 -5.23 -4.83 -5.33
CA ASN A 48 -6.65 -4.61 -5.58
C ASN A 48 -7.49 -4.66 -4.29
N ASP A 49 -7.12 -5.53 -3.35
CA ASP A 49 -7.79 -5.60 -2.04
C ASP A 49 -7.65 -4.30 -1.25
N LEU A 50 -6.49 -3.65 -1.35
CA LEU A 50 -6.25 -2.39 -0.68
C LEU A 50 -7.04 -1.26 -1.33
N LYS A 51 -7.10 -1.24 -2.68
CA LYS A 51 -7.98 -0.33 -3.43
C LYS A 51 -9.45 -0.49 -3.04
N LYS A 52 -9.92 -1.74 -2.87
CA LYS A 52 -11.28 -2.02 -2.38
C LYS A 52 -11.50 -1.49 -0.97
N ALA A 53 -10.56 -1.69 -0.05
CA ALA A 53 -10.65 -1.17 1.31
C ALA A 53 -10.65 0.37 1.35
N ILE A 54 -9.87 1.04 0.49
CA ILE A 54 -9.88 2.51 0.35
C ILE A 54 -11.25 2.99 -0.14
N ARG A 55 -11.86 2.31 -1.11
CA ARG A 55 -13.22 2.60 -1.57
C ARG A 55 -14.25 2.46 -0.45
N GLU A 56 -14.15 1.43 0.38
CA GLU A 56 -15.02 1.21 1.55
C GLU A 56 -14.87 2.31 2.62
N LEU A 57 -13.74 3.05 2.61
CA LEU A 57 -13.53 4.24 3.44
C LEU A 57 -14.15 5.52 2.84
N GLY A 58 -14.82 5.44 1.68
CA GLY A 58 -15.50 6.56 1.04
C GLY A 58 -14.59 7.44 0.17
N VAL A 59 -13.40 6.96 -0.18
CA VAL A 59 -12.47 7.66 -1.06
C VAL A 59 -12.76 7.30 -2.52
N ASP A 60 -12.73 8.30 -3.39
CA ASP A 60 -12.93 8.14 -4.83
C ASP A 60 -11.87 7.19 -5.43
N VAL A 61 -12.35 6.17 -6.13
CA VAL A 61 -11.53 5.10 -6.71
C VAL A 61 -10.72 5.58 -7.92
N GLU A 62 -11.16 6.66 -8.58
CA GLU A 62 -10.45 7.30 -9.71
C GLU A 62 -9.14 7.97 -9.27
N LYS A 63 -8.98 8.23 -7.97
CA LYS A 63 -7.73 8.68 -7.37
C LYS A 63 -6.75 7.54 -7.12
N VAL A 64 -7.19 6.28 -7.17
CA VAL A 64 -6.41 5.12 -6.71
C VAL A 64 -5.88 4.31 -7.90
N GLU A 65 -4.56 4.27 -8.02
CA GLU A 65 -3.83 3.40 -8.94
C GLU A 65 -3.25 2.20 -8.20
N VAL A 66 -3.26 1.02 -8.83
CA VAL A 66 -2.71 -0.20 -8.22
C VAL A 66 -1.33 -0.48 -8.81
N ILE A 67 -0.29 -0.38 -7.97
CA ILE A 67 1.10 -0.65 -8.35
C ILE A 67 1.67 -1.63 -7.31
N PRO A 68 1.81 -2.92 -7.65
CA PRO A 68 2.37 -3.92 -6.75
C PRO A 68 3.82 -3.62 -6.37
N ASN A 69 4.26 -4.15 -5.23
CA ASN A 69 5.67 -4.07 -4.85
C ASN A 69 6.52 -4.87 -5.85
N GLY A 70 7.63 -4.28 -6.29
CA GLY A 70 8.65 -4.99 -7.04
C GLY A 70 9.44 -5.96 -6.16
N VAL A 71 10.01 -6.99 -6.78
CA VAL A 71 10.99 -7.90 -6.18
C VAL A 71 12.21 -7.97 -7.09
N ASP A 72 13.40 -8.02 -6.50
CA ASP A 72 14.64 -8.21 -7.25
C ASP A 72 14.75 -9.68 -7.69
N ILE A 73 14.57 -9.94 -8.98
CA ILE A 73 14.61 -11.30 -9.55
C ILE A 73 16.03 -11.87 -9.64
N THR A 74 17.07 -11.03 -9.50
CA THR A 74 18.46 -11.51 -9.45
C THR A 74 18.74 -12.13 -8.08
N LEU A 75 18.14 -11.59 -7.02
CA LEU A 75 18.24 -12.11 -5.65
C LEU A 75 17.20 -13.22 -5.39
N PHE A 76 15.95 -13.01 -5.80
CA PHE A 76 14.84 -13.92 -5.57
C PHE A 76 14.50 -14.69 -6.85
N HIS A 77 15.27 -15.74 -7.09
CA HIS A 77 15.01 -16.72 -8.14
C HIS A 77 14.99 -18.14 -7.55
N PRO A 78 14.25 -19.08 -8.15
CA PRO A 78 14.30 -20.47 -7.73
C PRO A 78 15.73 -21.00 -7.82
N ILE A 79 16.21 -21.60 -6.72
CA ILE A 79 17.44 -22.35 -6.72
C ILE A 79 17.20 -23.65 -7.51
N ALA A 80 18.19 -24.14 -8.26
CA ALA A 80 18.05 -25.40 -8.99
C ALA A 80 17.66 -26.55 -8.03
N ASN A 81 16.68 -27.36 -8.42
CA ASN A 81 16.09 -28.41 -7.57
C ASN A 81 17.13 -29.39 -6.96
N TRP A 82 18.27 -29.62 -7.63
CA TRP A 82 19.31 -30.50 -7.09
C TRP A 82 20.06 -29.89 -5.89
N LEU A 83 20.16 -28.56 -5.80
CA LEU A 83 20.77 -27.86 -4.65
C LEU A 83 19.89 -27.95 -3.39
N LEU A 84 18.58 -28.18 -3.57
CA LEU A 84 17.65 -28.42 -2.46
C LEU A 84 17.69 -29.87 -1.96
N GLN A 85 18.11 -30.84 -2.78
CA GLN A 85 18.23 -32.25 -2.38
C GLN A 85 19.49 -32.53 -1.55
N GLU A 86 20.56 -31.73 -1.69
CA GLU A 86 21.80 -31.90 -0.93
C GLU A 86 21.77 -31.31 0.49
N GLY A 87 20.63 -30.78 0.97
CA GLY A 87 20.45 -30.42 2.38
C GLY A 87 21.40 -29.33 2.90
N ILE A 88 21.93 -28.46 2.02
CA ILE A 88 22.82 -27.37 2.40
C ILE A 88 22.00 -26.12 2.74
N TRP A 89 21.13 -26.23 3.74
CA TRP A 89 20.56 -25.10 4.46
C TRP A 89 20.39 -25.53 5.93
N SER A 90 21.48 -25.40 6.69
CA SER A 90 21.52 -25.48 8.16
C SER A 90 21.66 -24.09 8.75
#